data_AF-A0A1F4CUW5-F1
#
_entry.id   AF-A0A1F4CUW5-F1
#
_cell.length_a   1.000
_cell.length_b   1.000
_cell.length_c   1.000
_cell.angle_alpha   90.00
_cell.angle_beta   90.00
_cell.angle_gamma   90.00
#
_symmetry.space_group_name_H-M   'P 1'
#
loop_
_entity.id
_entity.type
_entity.pdbx_description
1 polymer ?
#
loop_
_entity_poly.entity_id
_entity_poly.type
_entity_poly.pdbx_seq_one_letter_code
_entity_poly.pdbx_strand_id
1 'polypeptide(L)'
;MASALILGGALANCGRNAPTEEFLQLLARETPELAVFRFRPMPKPGISAKAALDWQAILGTAADLLAFAGVLWAAYERYVKPKLGQKVEGLKPFLFINVRRPDGTFVQFSLGHDYKDKEVFVEHFTRQVEELRSLPCDEEETEVLSAISQHEDWVRIHVRNRDKS
;
A
#
# COMPACT_ATOMS: atom_id res chain seq x y z
N MET A 1 5.35 -12.87 19.66
CA MET A 1 4.96 -13.53 18.39
C MET A 1 4.96 -12.44 17.33
N ALA A 2 5.35 -12.73 16.08
CA ALA A 2 5.26 -11.74 15.02
C ALA A 2 3.78 -11.46 14.72
N SER A 3 3.43 -10.20 14.47
CA SER A 3 2.04 -9.80 14.21
C SER A 3 1.85 -9.36 12.77
N ALA A 4 0.64 -9.58 12.24
CA ALA A 4 0.27 -9.04 10.95
C ALA A 4 0.19 -7.51 11.04
N LEU A 5 0.52 -6.84 9.94
CA LEU A 5 0.55 -5.39 9.89
C LEU A 5 -0.43 -4.86 8.84
N ILE A 6 -1.08 -3.75 9.17
CA ILE A 6 -1.90 -3.00 8.23
C ILE A 6 -1.01 -1.96 7.56
N LEU A 7 -1.01 -2.01 6.23
CA LEU A 7 -0.37 -1.02 5.38
C LEU A 7 -1.44 -0.25 4.64
N GLY A 8 -1.13 0.98 4.28
CA GLY A 8 -1.89 1.72 3.30
C GLY A 8 -0.99 2.60 2.47
N GLY A 9 -1.59 3.24 1.47
CA GLY A 9 -0.82 4.17 0.67
C GLY A 9 -1.65 4.86 -0.40
N ALA A 10 -0.94 5.68 -1.17
CA ALA A 10 -1.50 6.45 -2.26
C ALA A 10 -0.45 6.75 -3.33
N LEU A 11 -0.91 6.86 -4.59
CA LEU A 11 -0.11 7.42 -5.68
C LEU A 11 -0.21 8.96 -5.60
N ALA A 12 0.47 9.54 -4.63
CA ALA A 12 0.35 10.96 -4.29
C ALA A 12 0.85 11.87 -5.43
N ASN A 13 0.09 12.94 -5.67
CA ASN A 13 0.34 13.94 -6.72
C ASN A 13 0.48 13.37 -8.14
N CYS A 14 -0.01 12.15 -8.41
CA CYS A 14 0.04 11.54 -9.75
C CYS A 14 -1.07 12.03 -10.70
N GLY A 15 -1.91 12.98 -10.26
CA GLY A 15 -3.05 13.52 -11.01
C GLY A 15 -4.28 12.59 -11.03
N ARG A 16 -5.37 13.05 -11.65
CA ARG A 16 -6.65 12.30 -11.73
C ARG A 16 -6.55 10.99 -12.52
N ASN A 17 -5.57 10.89 -13.41
CA ASN A 17 -5.29 9.71 -14.23
C ASN A 17 -4.13 8.89 -13.62
N ALA A 18 -4.06 8.81 -12.29
CA ALA A 18 -3.14 7.91 -11.62
C ALA A 18 -3.58 6.46 -11.92
N PRO A 19 -2.66 5.57 -12.32
CA PRO A 19 -2.98 4.18 -12.66
C PRO A 19 -3.14 3.33 -11.39
N THR A 20 -4.04 3.74 -10.49
CA THR A 20 -4.23 3.12 -9.17
C THR A 20 -4.70 1.68 -9.33
N GLU A 21 -5.60 1.38 -10.27
CA GLU A 21 -6.07 0.01 -10.47
C GLU A 21 -4.94 -0.90 -10.96
N GLU A 22 -4.16 -0.47 -11.95
CA GLU A 22 -3.01 -1.24 -12.45
C GLU A 22 -1.93 -1.42 -11.37
N PHE A 23 -1.71 -0.40 -10.55
CA PHE A 23 -0.82 -0.46 -9.40
C PHE A 23 -1.27 -1.54 -8.40
N LEU A 24 -2.55 -1.56 -8.02
CA LEU A 24 -3.06 -2.55 -7.07
C LEU A 24 -3.09 -3.96 -7.64
N GLN A 25 -3.36 -4.10 -8.93
CA GLN A 25 -3.25 -5.38 -9.64
C GLN A 25 -1.80 -5.88 -9.73
N LEU A 26 -0.81 -4.98 -9.83
CA LEU A 26 0.60 -5.34 -9.70
C LEU A 26 0.89 -5.86 -8.29
N LEU A 27 0.52 -5.12 -7.25
CA LEU A 27 0.73 -5.56 -5.87
C LEU A 27 0.12 -6.94 -5.62
N ALA A 28 -1.18 -7.10 -5.88
CA ALA A 28 -1.88 -8.37 -5.62
C ALA A 28 -1.29 -9.56 -6.41
N ARG A 29 -0.71 -9.33 -7.59
CA ARG A 29 -0.12 -10.40 -8.42
C ARG A 29 1.27 -10.79 -7.97
N GLU A 30 2.13 -9.80 -7.70
CA GLU A 30 3.53 -10.07 -7.36
C GLU A 30 3.72 -10.43 -5.88
N THR A 31 2.73 -10.13 -5.03
CA THR A 31 2.71 -10.53 -3.62
C THR A 31 1.36 -11.17 -3.24
N PRO A 32 1.11 -12.42 -3.67
CA PRO A 32 -0.16 -13.11 -3.45
C PRO A 32 -0.49 -13.38 -1.97
N GLU A 33 0.51 -13.34 -1.10
CA GLU A 33 0.39 -13.46 0.36
C GLU A 33 -0.18 -12.20 1.03
N LEU A 34 -0.24 -11.07 0.31
CA LEU A 34 -0.87 -9.84 0.79
C LEU A 34 -2.35 -9.80 0.43
N ALA A 35 -3.20 -9.56 1.43
CA ALA A 35 -4.58 -9.19 1.17
C ALA A 35 -4.63 -7.69 0.84
N VAL A 36 -4.78 -7.35 -0.45
CA VAL A 36 -4.84 -5.95 -0.94
C VAL A 36 -6.30 -5.50 -1.12
N PHE A 37 -6.60 -4.29 -0.67
CA PHE A 37 -7.91 -3.66 -0.70
C PHE A 37 -7.80 -2.27 -1.34
N ARG A 38 -8.79 -1.90 -2.16
CA ARG A 38 -8.95 -0.53 -2.65
C ARG A 38 -10.02 0.19 -1.87
N PHE A 39 -9.85 1.49 -1.69
CA PHE A 39 -10.94 2.33 -1.22
C PHE A 39 -11.93 2.58 -2.37
N ARG A 40 -13.17 2.16 -2.18
CA ARG A 40 -14.29 2.43 -3.07
C ARG A 40 -15.50 2.74 -2.18
N PRO A 41 -15.70 4.02 -1.82
CA PRO A 41 -16.78 4.36 -0.92
C PRO A 41 -18.13 4.10 -1.59
N MET A 42 -19.08 3.57 -0.82
CA MET A 42 -20.44 3.44 -1.33
C MET A 42 -21.02 4.86 -1.54
N PRO A 43 -21.53 5.19 -2.74
CA PRO A 43 -22.06 6.53 -3.00
C PRO A 43 -23.28 6.78 -2.11
N LYS A 44 -23.13 7.67 -1.12
CA LYS A 44 -24.20 8.12 -0.24
C LYS A 44 -24.70 9.48 -0.73
N PRO A 45 -26.02 9.67 -0.98
CA PRO A 45 -26.55 10.95 -1.46
C PRO A 45 -26.11 12.12 -0.59
N GLY A 46 -25.54 13.16 -1.20
CA GLY A 46 -25.06 14.37 -0.50
C GLY A 46 -23.70 14.23 0.21
N ILE A 47 -23.06 13.06 0.18
CA ILE A 47 -21.75 12.83 0.81
C ILE A 47 -20.70 12.57 -0.26
N SER A 48 -19.71 13.46 -0.35
CA SER A 48 -18.48 13.20 -1.10
C SER A 48 -17.45 12.58 -0.16
N ALA A 49 -17.22 11.27 -0.30
CA ALA A 49 -16.15 10.59 0.42
C ALA A 49 -14.85 10.65 -0.39
N LYS A 50 -13.80 11.23 0.19
CA LYS A 50 -12.42 11.11 -0.28
C LYS A 50 -11.60 10.47 0.83
N ALA A 51 -10.87 9.40 0.52
CA ALA A 51 -9.88 8.86 1.44
C ALA A 51 -8.55 9.59 1.29
N ALA A 52 -7.81 9.64 2.40
CA ALA A 52 -6.40 10.06 2.39
C ALA A 52 -5.48 8.97 1.80
N LEU A 53 -5.95 7.72 1.74
CA LEU A 53 -5.24 6.56 1.21
C LEU A 53 -6.11 5.91 0.12
N ASP A 54 -5.49 5.59 -1.01
CA ASP A 54 -6.18 4.94 -2.13
C ASP A 54 -6.36 3.43 -1.90
N TRP A 55 -5.51 2.86 -1.04
CA TRP A 55 -5.44 1.42 -0.81
C TRP A 55 -5.00 1.06 0.61
N GLN A 56 -5.33 -0.17 1.00
CA GLN A 56 -4.83 -0.84 2.19
C GLN A 56 -4.37 -2.25 1.85
N ALA A 57 -3.42 -2.79 2.61
CA ALA A 57 -3.01 -4.17 2.51
C ALA A 57 -2.72 -4.75 3.89
N ILE A 58 -2.96 -6.05 4.04
CA ILE A 58 -2.57 -6.79 5.25
C ILE A 58 -1.35 -7.64 4.90
N LEU A 59 -0.26 -7.33 5.59
CA LEU A 59 1.01 -8.03 5.48
C LEU A 59 1.06 -9.07 6.59
N GLY A 60 0.75 -10.31 6.22
CA GLY A 60 0.81 -11.45 7.12
C GLY A 60 2.22 -11.68 7.68
N THR A 61 2.31 -12.48 8.74
CA THR A 61 3.58 -12.72 9.47
C THR A 61 4.65 -13.42 8.64
N ALA A 62 4.22 -14.26 7.68
CA ALA A 62 5.09 -15.02 6.80
C ALA A 62 5.50 -14.27 5.51
N ALA A 63 5.03 -13.04 5.31
CA ALA A 63 5.31 -12.32 4.07
C ALA A 63 6.78 -11.90 3.96
N ASP A 64 7.35 -12.11 2.77
CA ASP A 64 8.72 -11.75 2.40
C ASP A 64 8.83 -10.23 2.21
N LEU A 65 9.46 -9.59 3.19
CA LEU A 65 9.60 -8.13 3.23
C LEU A 65 10.52 -7.60 2.12
N LEU A 66 11.56 -8.36 1.75
CA LEU A 66 12.47 -7.97 0.68
C LEU A 66 11.77 -8.01 -0.67
N ALA A 67 11.01 -9.09 -0.93
CA ALA A 67 10.20 -9.22 -2.13
C ALA A 67 9.17 -8.09 -2.21
N PHE A 68 8.42 -7.85 -1.14
CA PHE A 68 7.40 -6.80 -1.11
C PHE A 68 7.98 -5.40 -1.28
N ALA A 69 9.09 -5.06 -0.60
CA ALA A 69 9.79 -3.80 -0.80
C ALA A 69 10.29 -3.65 -2.26
N GLY A 70 10.79 -4.73 -2.85
CA GLY A 70 11.16 -4.78 -4.25
C GLY A 70 9.99 -4.46 -5.20
N VAL A 71 8.81 -5.01 -4.93
CA VAL A 71 7.58 -4.75 -5.69
C VAL A 71 7.14 -3.30 -5.53
N LEU A 72 7.16 -2.74 -4.32
CA LEU A 72 6.84 -1.32 -4.07
C LEU A 72 7.77 -0.39 -4.84
N TRP A 73 9.08 -0.70 -4.87
CA TRP A 73 10.04 0.06 -5.66
C TRP A 73 9.75 -0.03 -7.17
N ALA A 74 9.54 -1.24 -7.69
CA ALA A 74 9.21 -1.44 -9.10
C ALA A 74 7.92 -0.71 -9.49
N ALA A 75 6.92 -0.69 -8.60
CA ALA A 75 5.68 0.05 -8.78
C ALA A 75 5.93 1.56 -8.82
N TYR A 76 6.75 2.09 -7.91
CA TYR A 76 7.19 3.50 -7.96
C TYR A 76 7.88 3.83 -9.28
N GLU A 77 8.83 3.01 -9.73
CA GLU A 77 9.55 3.25 -10.99
C GLU A 77 8.65 3.20 -12.21
N ARG A 78 7.63 2.34 -12.19
CA ARG A 78 6.70 2.17 -13.30
C ARG A 78 5.63 3.25 -13.37
N TYR A 79 5.06 3.63 -12.22
CA TYR A 79 3.83 4.44 -12.19
C TYR A 79 4.04 5.88 -11.72
N VAL A 80 5.07 6.14 -10.92
CA VAL A 80 5.31 7.45 -10.31
C VAL A 80 6.50 8.17 -10.96
N LYS A 81 7.66 7.50 -11.04
CA LYS A 81 8.91 8.05 -11.59
C LYS A 81 8.75 8.69 -12.98
N PRO A 82 7.99 8.13 -13.94
CA PRO A 82 7.80 8.74 -15.25
C PRO A 82 7.04 10.08 -15.21
N LYS A 83 6.26 10.32 -14.15
CA LYS A 83 5.51 11.57 -13.95
C LYS A 83 6.35 12.69 -13.34
N LEU A 84 7.54 12.40 -12.80
CA LEU A 84 8.43 13.43 -12.23
C LEU A 84 8.88 14.49 -13.23
N GLY A 85 8.96 14.13 -14.52
CA GLY A 85 9.29 15.07 -15.60
C GLY A 85 8.08 15.81 -16.18
N GLN A 86 6.86 15.45 -15.77
CA GLN A 86 5.64 16.10 -16.23
C GLN A 86 5.38 17.33 -15.35
N LYS A 87 5.28 18.51 -15.96
CA LYS A 87 4.96 19.77 -15.26
C LYS A 87 3.50 19.74 -14.79
N VAL A 88 3.22 19.04 -13.71
CA VAL A 88 1.96 19.14 -12.98
C VAL A 88 2.20 20.09 -11.81
N GLU A 89 1.70 21.32 -11.96
CA GLU A 89 1.47 22.35 -10.93
C GLU A 89 2.20 22.16 -9.57
N GLY A 90 3.52 22.36 -9.56
CA GLY A 90 4.30 22.61 -8.33
C GLY A 90 4.42 21.47 -7.30
N LEU A 91 3.71 20.35 -7.46
CA LEU A 91 3.73 19.24 -6.52
C LEU A 91 4.41 18.01 -7.14
N LYS A 92 5.48 17.54 -6.50
CA LYS A 92 6.26 16.40 -6.98
C LYS A 92 5.51 15.08 -6.71
N PRO A 93 5.25 14.23 -7.73
CA PRO A 93 4.68 12.89 -7.55
C PRO A 93 5.54 12.00 -6.65
N PHE A 94 4.90 11.18 -5.81
CA PHE A 94 5.56 10.20 -4.95
C PHE A 94 4.64 9.03 -4.63
N LEU A 95 5.22 7.89 -4.24
CA LEU A 95 4.46 6.78 -3.65
C LEU A 95 4.51 6.95 -2.14
N PHE A 96 3.36 7.20 -1.53
CA PHE A 96 3.21 7.27 -0.08
C PHE A 96 2.79 5.90 0.44
N ILE A 97 3.48 5.41 1.47
CA ILE A 97 3.16 4.17 2.17
C ILE A 97 3.15 4.47 3.66
N ASN A 98 2.14 3.99 4.37
CA ASN A 98 2.11 4.00 5.82
C ASN A 98 1.93 2.58 6.36
N VAL A 99 2.60 2.30 7.48
CA VAL A 99 2.48 1.04 8.22
C VAL A 99 1.95 1.40 9.60
N ARG A 100 0.78 0.86 9.96
CA ARG A 100 0.15 1.11 11.25
C ARG A 100 0.92 0.37 12.35
N ARG A 101 1.24 1.09 13.42
CA ARG A 101 1.80 0.54 14.66
C ARG A 101 0.67 0.03 15.57
N PRO A 102 0.96 -0.87 16.52
CA PRO A 102 -0.03 -1.33 17.50
C PRO A 102 -0.64 -0.19 18.33
N ASP A 103 0.12 0.86 18.62
CA ASP A 103 -0.34 2.05 19.36
C ASP A 103 -1.25 3.00 18.54
N GLY A 104 -1.55 2.66 17.28
CA GLY A 104 -2.37 3.46 16.39
C GLY A 104 -1.63 4.57 15.63
N THR A 105 -0.33 4.77 15.89
CA THR A 105 0.51 5.67 15.10
C THR A 105 0.98 5.00 13.79
N PHE A 106 1.75 5.72 12.96
CA PHE A 106 2.20 5.22 11.66
C PHE A 106 3.70 5.42 11.44
N VAL A 107 4.38 4.41 10.89
CA VAL A 107 5.65 4.60 10.15
C VAL A 107 5.28 5.01 8.73
N GLN A 108 5.99 5.97 8.15
CA GLN A 108 5.72 6.47 6.81
C GLN A 108 6.94 6.35 5.90
N PHE A 109 6.71 6.01 4.64
CA PHE A 109 7.72 5.94 3.59
C PHE A 109 7.24 6.71 2.36
N SER A 110 8.11 7.54 1.80
CA SER A 110 7.81 8.35 0.62
C SER A 110 8.83 8.10 -0.50
N LEU A 111 8.54 7.20 -1.44
CA LEU A 111 9.44 6.93 -2.56
C LEU A 111 9.36 8.06 -3.58
N GLY A 112 10.52 8.61 -3.95
CA GLY A 112 10.65 9.81 -4.79
C GLY A 112 10.80 11.11 -4.01
N HIS A 113 10.54 11.10 -2.69
CA HIS A 113 10.86 12.19 -1.77
C HIS A 113 12.02 11.80 -0.85
N ASP A 114 11.74 10.94 0.13
CA ASP A 114 12.69 10.53 1.17
C ASP A 114 13.67 9.48 0.65
N TYR A 115 13.21 8.61 -0.26
CA TYR A 115 14.01 7.54 -0.85
C TYR A 115 14.19 7.74 -2.35
N LYS A 116 15.46 7.82 -2.77
CA LYS A 116 15.88 7.94 -4.18
C LYS A 116 16.69 6.74 -4.67
N ASP A 117 17.10 5.90 -3.75
CA ASP A 117 17.90 4.70 -3.97
C ASP A 117 17.12 3.47 -3.50
N LYS A 118 17.18 2.39 -4.29
CA LYS A 118 16.37 1.19 -4.07
C LYS A 118 16.86 0.44 -2.84
N GLU A 119 18.17 0.24 -2.77
CA GLU A 119 18.84 -0.55 -1.75
C GLU A 119 18.61 0.10 -0.37
N VAL A 120 18.75 1.43 -0.28
CA VAL A 120 18.46 2.19 0.94
C VAL A 120 16.99 2.08 1.34
N PHE A 121 16.06 2.16 0.38
CA PHE A 121 14.64 1.99 0.68
C PHE A 121 14.34 0.58 1.21
N VAL A 122 14.83 -0.44 0.50
CA VAL A 122 14.58 -1.85 0.85
C VAL A 122 15.11 -2.14 2.25
N GLU A 123 16.37 -1.79 2.53
CA GLU A 123 16.98 -1.99 3.85
C GLU A 123 16.18 -1.27 4.96
N HIS A 124 15.82 -0.01 4.74
CA HIS A 124 15.12 0.75 5.76
C HIS A 124 13.70 0.24 5.99
N PHE A 125 13.00 -0.11 4.91
CA PHE A 125 11.65 -0.67 4.96
C PHE A 125 11.63 -2.00 5.70
N THR A 126 12.51 -2.95 5.32
CA THR A 126 12.53 -4.26 5.97
C THR A 126 12.86 -4.13 7.45
N ARG A 127 13.90 -3.36 7.81
CA ARG A 127 14.28 -3.15 9.21
C ARG A 127 13.15 -2.58 10.05
N GLN A 128 12.49 -1.52 9.58
CA GLN A 128 11.40 -0.88 10.31
C GLN A 128 10.18 -1.80 10.44
N VAL A 129 9.84 -2.53 9.38
CA VAL A 129 8.68 -3.44 9.40
C VAL A 129 8.96 -4.67 10.28
N GLU A 130 10.18 -5.19 10.32
CA GLU A 130 10.60 -6.25 11.26
C GLU A 130 10.53 -5.78 12.71
N GLU A 131 11.01 -4.57 12.99
CA GLU A 131 10.91 -3.96 14.32
C GLU A 131 9.44 -3.86 14.75
N LEU A 132 8.55 -3.39 13.87
CA LEU A 132 7.12 -3.32 14.15
C LEU A 132 6.50 -4.70 14.40
N ARG A 133 6.87 -5.72 13.62
CA ARG A 133 6.41 -7.10 13.83
C ARG A 133 6.84 -7.67 15.19
N SER A 134 7.92 -7.16 15.77
CA SER A 134 8.42 -7.62 17.07
C SER A 134 7.69 -6.99 18.26
N LEU A 135 6.92 -5.92 18.04
CA LEU A 135 6.17 -5.25 19.09
C LEU A 135 4.99 -6.13 19.56
N PRO A 136 4.65 -6.10 20.86
CA PRO A 136 3.43 -6.74 21.35
C PRO A 136 2.21 -6.16 20.63
N CYS A 137 1.37 -7.03 20.10
CA CYS A 137 0.10 -6.67 19.50
C CYS A 137 -0.93 -7.72 19.91
N ASP A 138 -2.03 -7.25 20.47
CA ASP A 138 -3.12 -8.11 20.94
C ASP A 138 -4.09 -8.50 19.80
N GLU A 139 -4.02 -7.81 18.65
CA GLU A 139 -4.85 -8.10 17.48
C GLU A 139 -4.28 -9.28 16.67
N GLU A 140 -5.10 -10.31 16.45
CA GLU A 140 -4.74 -11.42 15.56
C GLU A 140 -4.97 -11.04 14.07
N GLU A 141 -4.17 -11.63 13.16
CA GLU A 141 -4.28 -11.39 11.71
C GLU A 141 -5.71 -11.58 11.18
N THR A 142 -6.40 -12.60 11.67
CA THR A 142 -7.79 -12.93 11.29
C THR A 142 -8.77 -11.84 11.73
N GLU A 143 -8.56 -11.23 12.90
CA GLU A 143 -9.41 -10.16 13.42
C GLU A 143 -9.23 -8.89 12.60
N VAL A 144 -7.99 -8.55 12.26
CA VAL A 144 -7.64 -7.43 11.38
C VAL A 144 -8.25 -7.60 9.99
N LEU A 145 -8.11 -8.80 9.40
CA LEU A 145 -8.73 -9.15 8.11
C LEU A 145 -10.25 -9.00 8.14
N SER A 146 -10.88 -9.48 9.21
CA SER A 146 -12.33 -9.39 9.41
C SER A 146 -12.78 -7.94 9.52
N ALA A 147 -12.09 -7.13 10.31
CA ALA A 147 -12.42 -5.72 10.53
C ALA A 147 -12.37 -4.88 9.23
N ILE A 148 -11.32 -5.06 8.41
CA ILE A 148 -11.22 -4.35 7.12
C ILE A 148 -12.28 -4.86 6.14
N SER A 149 -12.51 -6.18 6.09
CA SER A 149 -13.48 -6.79 5.17
C SER A 149 -14.93 -6.44 5.50
N GLN A 150 -15.23 -6.08 6.76
CA GLN A 150 -16.56 -5.63 7.19
C GLN A 150 -16.85 -4.17 6.84
N HIS A 151 -15.83 -3.36 6.53
CA HIS A 151 -16.05 -2.00 6.07
C HIS A 151 -16.50 -1.99 4.59
N GLU A 152 -17.72 -1.54 4.35
CA GLU A 152 -18.35 -1.49 3.01
C GLU A 152 -17.58 -0.66 1.97
N ASP A 153 -16.69 0.22 2.42
CA ASP A 153 -15.91 1.11 1.56
C ASP A 153 -14.58 0.47 1.08
N TRP A 154 -14.19 -0.72 1.57
CA TRP A 154 -12.97 -1.42 1.16
C TRP A 154 -13.30 -2.65 0.33
N VAL A 155 -12.81 -2.68 -0.90
CA VAL A 155 -13.05 -3.80 -1.83
C VAL A 155 -11.75 -4.56 -2.05
N ARG A 156 -11.74 -5.85 -1.72
CA ARG A 156 -10.59 -6.72 -1.95
C ARG A 156 -10.27 -6.83 -3.44
N ILE A 157 -9.00 -6.63 -3.77
CA ILE A 157 -8.48 -6.81 -5.12
C ILE A 157 -8.19 -8.29 -5.32
N HIS A 158 -8.78 -8.84 -6.37
CA HIS A 158 -8.51 -10.19 -6.82
C HIS A 158 -7.69 -10.11 -8.10
N VAL A 159 -6.63 -10.91 -8.20
CA VAL A 159 -5.85 -11.06 -9.42
C VAL A 159 -6.80 -11.64 -10.47
N ARG A 160 -7.09 -10.89 -11.52
CA ARG A 160 -7.81 -11.44 -12.67
C ARG A 160 -6.86 -12.43 -13.36
N ASN A 161 -7.16 -13.72 -13.28
CA ASN A 161 -6.60 -14.66 -14.23
C ASN A 161 -6.99 -14.16 -15.62
N ARG A 162 -6.01 -13.73 -16.41
CA ARG A 162 -6.20 -13.66 -17.85
C ARG A 162 -6.29 -15.11 -18.32
N ASP A 163 -7.48 -15.67 -18.25
CA ASP A 163 -7.79 -16.83 -19.08
C ASP A 163 -7.54 -16.41 -20.51
N LYS A 164 -6.74 -17.25 -21.19
CA LYS A 164 -6.36 -17.11 -22.58
C LYS A 164 -7.62 -16.90 -23.43
N SER A 165 -7.63 -15.87 -24.26
CA SER A 165 -8.46 -15.78 -25.45
C SER A 165 -7.70 -14.98 -26.50
#